data_AF-J2LTN7-F1
#
_entry.id   AF-J2LTN7-F1
#
_cell.length_a   1.000
_cell.length_b   1.000
_cell.length_c   1.000
_cell.angle_alpha   90.00
_cell.angle_beta   90.00
_cell.angle_gamma   90.00
#
_symmetry.space_group_name_H-M   'P 1'
#
loop_
_entity.id
_entity.type
_entity.pdbx_description
1 polymer ?
#
loop_
_entity_poly.entity_id
_entity_poly.type
_entity_poly.pdbx_seq_one_letter_code
_entity_poly.pdbx_strand_id
1 'polypeptide(L)'
;MTLAMMNTHKAFKALQLAGVSDQQAEAMVEIFTEMQQDNALSRADLMKAGEGISGSIKELDLRLSGAIKELDDRLSGAIKELDDRLGGAIKELDVRLSGAIKELDDRLSGAIKELDSRLSGAIQELNTRLFAVETRLDAVEKDIGELKADVKQLKADVSALKTDMRWIKRLLMVMATTMVIAAVKYIFS
;
A
#
# COMPACT_ATOMS: atom_id res chain seq x y z
N MET A 1 -47.07 -29.77 -57.16
CA MET A 1 -47.59 -31.12 -57.41
C MET A 1 -48.96 -30.99 -58.04
N THR A 2 -49.13 -31.42 -59.28
CA THR A 2 -50.45 -31.59 -59.88
C THR A 2 -51.03 -32.89 -59.37
N LEU A 3 -52.08 -32.84 -58.53
CA LEU A 3 -52.90 -34.03 -58.28
C LEU A 3 -53.50 -34.43 -59.64
N ALA A 4 -53.16 -35.60 -60.15
CA ALA A 4 -53.83 -36.14 -61.33
C ALA A 4 -55.26 -36.51 -60.92
N MET A 5 -56.22 -35.62 -61.18
CA MET A 5 -57.64 -35.90 -60.94
C MET A 5 -58.04 -37.18 -61.70
N MET A 6 -58.77 -38.06 -61.01
CA MET A 6 -59.29 -39.30 -61.58
C MET A 6 -60.09 -38.99 -62.86
N ASN A 7 -59.75 -39.65 -63.96
CA ASN A 7 -60.52 -39.53 -65.19
C ASN A 7 -61.81 -40.34 -65.04
N THR A 8 -62.89 -39.67 -64.66
CA THR A 8 -64.21 -40.26 -64.35
C THR A 8 -64.74 -41.14 -65.49
N HIS A 9 -64.51 -40.72 -66.75
CA HIS A 9 -64.91 -41.50 -67.93
C HIS A 9 -64.14 -42.81 -68.08
N LYS A 10 -62.82 -42.80 -67.84
CA LYS A 10 -62.00 -44.03 -67.86
C LYS A 10 -62.35 -44.95 -66.68
N ALA A 11 -62.58 -44.38 -65.49
CA ALA A 11 -62.97 -45.14 -64.30
C ALA A 11 -64.34 -45.82 -64.47
N PHE A 12 -65.33 -45.09 -64.99
CA PHE A 12 -66.67 -45.60 -65.29
C PHE A 12 -66.63 -46.77 -66.30
N LYS A 13 -65.89 -46.62 -67.40
CA LYS A 13 -65.71 -47.69 -68.39
C LYS A 13 -65.01 -48.93 -67.82
N ALA A 14 -64.03 -48.74 -66.93
CA ALA A 14 -63.34 -49.86 -66.28
C ALA A 14 -64.27 -50.66 -65.37
N LEU A 15 -65.23 -50.00 -64.69
CA LEU A 15 -66.24 -50.66 -63.86
C LEU A 15 -67.28 -51.42 -64.70
N GLN A 16 -67.72 -50.86 -65.83
CA GLN A 16 -68.59 -51.56 -66.78
C GLN A 16 -67.91 -52.83 -67.32
N LEU A 17 -66.63 -52.76 -67.69
CA LEU A 17 -65.84 -53.91 -68.15
C LEU A 17 -65.65 -54.99 -67.06
N ALA A 18 -65.70 -54.60 -65.79
CA ALA A 18 -65.67 -55.51 -64.65
C ALA A 18 -67.04 -56.12 -64.30
N GLY A 19 -68.09 -55.81 -65.08
CA GLY A 19 -69.45 -56.36 -64.89
C GLY A 19 -70.31 -55.60 -63.89
N VAL A 20 -69.91 -54.38 -63.49
CA VAL A 20 -70.73 -53.51 -62.64
C VAL A 20 -71.83 -52.87 -63.50
N SER A 21 -73.07 -52.87 -62.99
CA SER A 21 -74.20 -52.21 -63.69
C SER A 21 -74.01 -50.70 -63.78
N ASP A 22 -74.60 -50.04 -64.77
CA ASP A 22 -74.43 -48.60 -64.99
C ASP A 22 -74.73 -47.76 -63.74
N GLN A 23 -75.82 -48.06 -63.03
CA GLN A 23 -76.18 -47.38 -61.78
C GLN A 23 -75.16 -47.60 -60.66
N GLN A 24 -74.60 -48.80 -60.54
CA GLN A 24 -73.60 -49.11 -59.53
C GLN A 24 -72.24 -48.48 -59.89
N ALA A 25 -71.87 -48.46 -61.18
CA ALA A 25 -70.62 -47.86 -61.65
C ALA A 25 -70.64 -46.34 -61.47
N GLU A 26 -71.79 -45.69 -61.71
CA GLU A 26 -72.00 -44.25 -61.49
C GLU A 26 -71.86 -43.90 -60.00
N ALA A 27 -72.57 -44.61 -59.11
CA ALA A 27 -72.50 -44.40 -57.67
C ALA A 27 -71.08 -44.63 -57.10
N MET A 28 -70.35 -45.65 -57.60
CA MET A 28 -68.97 -45.89 -57.17
C MET A 28 -68.03 -44.79 -57.64
N VAL A 29 -68.14 -44.33 -58.90
CA VAL A 29 -67.31 -43.23 -59.43
C VAL A 29 -67.60 -41.94 -58.68
N GLU A 30 -68.86 -41.67 -58.35
CA GLU A 30 -69.28 -40.50 -57.57
C GLU A 30 -68.65 -40.53 -56.16
N ILE A 31 -68.81 -41.63 -55.42
CA ILE A 31 -68.19 -41.82 -54.09
C ILE A 31 -66.66 -41.67 -54.14
N PHE A 32 -65.99 -42.28 -55.14
CA PHE A 32 -64.53 -42.17 -55.27
C PHE A 32 -64.09 -40.77 -55.69
N THR A 33 -64.91 -40.03 -56.43
CA THR A 33 -64.60 -38.65 -56.85
C THR A 33 -64.77 -37.69 -55.67
N GLU A 34 -65.83 -37.84 -54.88
CA GLU A 34 -66.04 -37.10 -53.64
C GLU A 34 -64.92 -37.39 -52.63
N MET A 35 -64.58 -38.67 -52.42
CA MET A 35 -63.50 -39.07 -51.51
C MET A 35 -62.13 -38.53 -51.96
N GLN A 36 -61.86 -38.44 -53.27
CA GLN A 36 -60.65 -37.80 -53.78
C GLN A 36 -60.68 -36.28 -53.64
N GLN A 37 -61.84 -35.64 -53.75
CA GLN A 37 -61.99 -34.20 -53.52
C GLN A 37 -61.77 -33.84 -52.05
N ASP A 38 -62.34 -34.61 -51.11
CA ASP A 38 -62.19 -34.37 -49.67
C ASP A 38 -60.75 -34.60 -49.17
N ASN A 39 -60.01 -35.50 -49.81
CA ASN A 39 -58.62 -35.82 -49.44
C ASN A 39 -57.58 -35.03 -50.27
N ALA A 40 -58.02 -34.21 -51.22
CA ALA A 40 -57.14 -33.36 -52.02
C ALA A 40 -56.84 -32.05 -51.29
N LEU A 41 -55.55 -31.79 -51.02
CA LEU A 41 -55.10 -30.46 -50.63
C LEU A 41 -55.44 -29.45 -51.72
N SER A 42 -56.27 -28.46 -51.40
CA SER A 42 -56.61 -27.41 -52.34
C SER A 42 -55.48 -26.39 -52.46
N ARG A 43 -55.44 -25.67 -53.59
CA ARG A 43 -54.52 -24.52 -53.75
C ARG A 43 -54.74 -23.46 -52.67
N ALA A 44 -55.97 -23.33 -52.18
CA ALA A 44 -56.31 -22.40 -51.10
C ALA A 44 -55.70 -22.81 -49.76
N ASP A 45 -55.67 -24.11 -49.44
CA ASP A 45 -55.06 -24.62 -48.20
C ASP A 45 -53.54 -24.42 -48.20
N LEU A 46 -52.90 -24.68 -49.35
CA LEU A 46 -51.47 -24.41 -49.52
C LEU A 46 -51.15 -22.90 -49.44
N MET A 47 -52.01 -22.03 -49.96
CA MET A 47 -51.86 -20.57 -49.81
C MET A 47 -51.99 -20.15 -48.35
N LYS A 48 -53.03 -20.62 -47.63
CA LYS A 48 -53.19 -20.34 -46.20
C LYS A 48 -52.00 -20.82 -45.38
N ALA A 49 -51.50 -22.03 -45.65
CA ALA A 49 -50.30 -22.56 -45.00
C ALA A 49 -49.06 -21.71 -45.30
N GLY A 50 -48.88 -21.29 -46.56
CA GLY A 50 -47.79 -20.41 -46.97
C GLY A 50 -47.85 -19.02 -46.32
N GLU A 51 -49.05 -18.43 -46.24
CA GLU A 51 -49.29 -17.17 -45.53
C GLU A 51 -48.99 -17.31 -44.04
N GLY A 52 -49.43 -18.39 -43.40
CA GLY A 52 -49.14 -18.70 -42.00
C GLY A 52 -47.64 -18.84 -41.74
N ILE A 53 -46.93 -19.61 -42.57
CA ILE A 53 -45.46 -19.76 -42.48
C ILE A 53 -44.76 -18.42 -42.68
N SER A 54 -45.17 -17.63 -43.68
CA SER A 54 -44.60 -16.29 -43.92
C SER A 54 -44.83 -15.36 -42.73
N GLY A 55 -46.00 -15.43 -42.10
CA GLY A 55 -46.32 -14.72 -40.86
C GLY A 55 -45.40 -15.11 -39.71
N SER A 56 -45.27 -16.41 -39.44
CA SER A 56 -44.39 -16.94 -38.39
C SER A 56 -42.92 -16.58 -38.60
N ILE A 57 -42.43 -16.60 -39.85
CA ILE A 57 -41.06 -16.18 -40.18
C ILE A 57 -40.87 -14.69 -39.86
N LYS A 58 -41.82 -13.83 -40.24
CA LYS A 58 -41.75 -12.39 -39.92
C LYS A 58 -41.78 -12.14 -38.41
N GLU A 59 -42.60 -12.88 -37.67
CA GLU A 59 -42.64 -12.76 -36.21
C GLU A 59 -41.31 -13.18 -35.57
N LEU A 60 -40.72 -14.29 -36.02
CA LEU A 60 -39.41 -14.73 -35.55
C LEU A 60 -38.32 -13.71 -35.86
N ASP A 61 -38.32 -13.11 -37.05
CA ASP A 61 -37.35 -12.09 -37.44
C ASP A 61 -37.45 -10.83 -36.56
N LEU A 62 -38.68 -10.38 -36.27
CA LEU A 62 -38.92 -9.27 -35.34
C LEU A 62 -38.44 -9.59 -33.92
N ARG A 63 -38.72 -10.81 -33.43
CA ARG A 63 -38.30 -11.24 -32.08
C ARG A 63 -36.78 -11.37 -31.97
N LEU A 64 -36.12 -11.93 -32.98
CA LEU A 64 -34.67 -12.05 -33.01
C LEU A 64 -34.00 -10.67 -33.09
N SER A 65 -34.48 -9.79 -33.97
CA SER A 65 -33.97 -8.43 -34.08
C SER A 65 -34.14 -7.65 -32.77
N GLY A 66 -35.28 -7.78 -32.09
CA GLY A 66 -35.51 -7.19 -30.78
C GLY A 66 -34.56 -7.73 -29.71
N ALA A 67 -34.38 -9.05 -29.66
CA ALA A 67 -33.48 -9.68 -28.69
C ALA A 67 -32.01 -9.30 -28.91
N ILE A 68 -31.56 -9.20 -30.17
CA ILE A 68 -30.21 -8.73 -30.52
C ILE A 68 -30.00 -7.29 -30.05
N LYS A 69 -30.98 -6.41 -30.29
CA LYS A 69 -30.91 -5.01 -29.86
C LYS A 69 -30.86 -4.89 -28.33
N GLU A 70 -31.70 -5.64 -27.62
CA GLU A 70 -31.69 -5.65 -26.15
C GLU A 70 -30.35 -6.14 -25.60
N LEU A 71 -29.75 -7.17 -26.23
CA LEU A 71 -28.43 -7.66 -25.83
C LEU A 71 -27.34 -6.59 -26.07
N ASP A 72 -27.39 -5.89 -27.20
CA ASP A 72 -26.45 -4.81 -27.53
C ASP A 72 -26.54 -3.64 -26.55
N ASP A 73 -27.76 -3.21 -26.23
CA ASP A 73 -28.03 -2.16 -25.23
C ASP A 73 -27.50 -2.58 -23.85
N ARG A 74 -27.73 -3.84 -23.44
CA ARG A 74 -27.25 -4.39 -22.16
C ARG A 74 -25.73 -4.47 -22.10
N LEU A 75 -25.08 -4.95 -23.16
CA LEU A 75 -23.61 -5.04 -23.22
C LEU A 75 -22.98 -3.66 -23.18
N SER A 76 -23.50 -2.71 -23.95
CA SER A 76 -23.04 -1.32 -23.96
C SER A 76 -23.19 -0.66 -22.59
N GLY A 77 -24.32 -0.89 -21.91
CA GLY A 77 -24.55 -0.43 -20.54
C GLY A 77 -23.55 -1.02 -19.54
N ALA A 78 -23.33 -2.34 -19.59
CA ALA A 78 -22.38 -3.03 -18.70
C ALA A 78 -20.93 -2.56 -18.91
N ILE A 79 -20.51 -2.34 -20.17
CA ILE A 79 -19.18 -1.80 -20.49
C ILE A 79 -19.01 -0.40 -19.90
N LYS A 80 -20.02 0.46 -20.05
CA LYS A 80 -19.99 1.82 -19.50
C LYS A 80 -19.91 1.83 -17.97
N GLU A 81 -20.71 0.98 -17.31
CA GLU A 81 -20.67 0.86 -15.85
C GLU A 81 -19.29 0.38 -15.37
N LEU A 82 -18.68 -0.57 -16.07
CA LEU A 82 -17.33 -1.05 -15.76
C LEU A 82 -16.29 0.06 -15.94
N ASP A 83 -16.38 0.85 -17.01
CA ASP A 83 -15.49 1.98 -17.27
C ASP A 83 -15.59 3.05 -16.17
N ASP A 84 -16.82 3.43 -15.79
CA ASP A 84 -17.07 4.37 -14.70
C ASP A 84 -16.51 3.84 -13.36
N ARG A 85 -16.70 2.56 -13.07
CA ARG A 85 -16.18 1.92 -11.85
C ARG A 85 -14.66 1.87 -11.81
N LEU A 86 -14.02 1.52 -12.92
CA LEU A 86 -12.55 1.50 -13.04
C LEU A 86 -11.97 2.91 -12.92
N GLY A 87 -12.57 3.90 -13.60
CA GLY A 87 -12.18 5.31 -13.48
C GLY A 87 -12.31 5.85 -12.05
N GLY A 88 -13.38 5.48 -11.34
CA GLY A 88 -13.57 5.81 -9.93
C GLY A 88 -12.50 5.17 -9.04
N ALA A 89 -12.23 3.88 -9.20
CA ALA A 89 -11.23 3.17 -8.41
C ALA A 89 -9.82 3.72 -8.62
N ILE A 90 -9.46 4.09 -9.86
CA ILE A 90 -8.16 4.71 -10.17
C ILE A 90 -8.02 6.07 -9.47
N LYS A 91 -9.05 6.92 -9.52
CA LYS A 91 -9.05 8.22 -8.82
C LYS A 91 -8.92 8.05 -7.31
N GLU A 92 -9.62 7.08 -6.73
CA GLU A 92 -9.53 6.82 -5.30
C GLU A 92 -8.12 6.35 -4.89
N LEU A 93 -7.50 5.47 -5.69
CA LEU A 93 -6.12 5.06 -5.47
C LEU A 93 -5.14 6.23 -5.58
N ASP A 94 -5.32 7.12 -6.55
CA ASP A 94 -4.48 8.31 -6.73
C ASP A 94 -4.54 9.24 -5.52
N VAL A 95 -5.75 9.51 -4.99
CA VAL A 95 -5.94 10.30 -3.77
C VAL A 95 -5.28 9.63 -2.56
N ARG A 96 -5.48 8.31 -2.39
CA ARG A 96 -4.89 7.55 -1.27
C ARG A 96 -3.36 7.54 -1.32
N LEU A 97 -2.77 7.30 -2.49
CA LEU A 97 -1.32 7.28 -2.67
C LEU A 97 -0.71 8.67 -2.44
N SER A 98 -1.32 9.72 -3.00
CA SER A 98 -0.88 11.10 -2.78
C SER A 98 -0.95 11.49 -1.31
N GLY A 99 -2.01 11.09 -0.60
CA GLY A 99 -2.15 11.31 0.83
C GLY A 99 -1.07 10.58 1.65
N ALA A 100 -0.83 9.31 1.36
CA ALA A 100 0.20 8.52 2.04
C ALA A 100 1.62 9.07 1.82
N ILE A 101 1.94 9.54 0.61
CA ILE A 101 3.23 10.18 0.30
C ILE A 101 3.39 11.45 1.14
N LYS A 102 2.36 12.30 1.20
CA LYS A 102 2.39 13.53 2.00
C LYS A 102 2.58 13.25 3.48
N GLU A 103 1.85 12.27 4.04
CA GLU A 103 2.01 11.90 5.45
C GLU A 103 3.44 11.41 5.76
N LEU A 104 4.03 10.62 4.86
CA LEU A 104 5.41 10.16 5.01
C LEU A 104 6.40 11.33 4.96
N ASP A 105 6.20 12.29 4.06
CA ASP A 105 7.03 13.49 3.93
C ASP A 105 6.97 14.37 5.18
N ASP A 106 5.76 14.60 5.72
CA ASP A 106 5.54 15.34 6.97
C ASP A 106 6.22 14.65 8.15
N ARG A 107 6.11 13.32 8.23
CA ARG A 107 6.74 12.51 9.30
C ARG A 107 8.27 12.55 9.23
N LEU A 108 8.85 12.38 8.04
CA LEU A 108 10.29 12.44 7.84
C LEU A 108 10.83 13.84 8.16
N SER A 109 10.17 14.88 7.66
CA SER A 109 10.52 16.27 7.94
C SER A 109 10.45 16.59 9.44
N GLY A 110 9.43 16.09 10.15
CA GLY A 110 9.31 16.22 11.60
C GLY A 110 10.45 15.53 12.35
N ALA A 111 10.75 14.27 11.98
CA ALA A 111 11.82 13.50 12.60
C ALA A 111 13.21 14.14 12.43
N ILE A 112 13.48 14.70 11.24
CA ILE A 112 14.74 15.41 10.96
C ILE A 112 14.86 16.66 11.86
N LYS A 113 13.79 17.46 11.98
CA LYS A 113 13.80 18.65 12.85
C LYS A 113 14.01 18.29 14.32
N GLU A 114 13.38 17.22 14.81
CA GLU A 114 13.59 16.77 16.20
C GLU A 114 15.03 16.32 16.42
N LEU A 115 15.61 15.56 15.48
CA LEU A 115 17.00 15.12 15.58
C LEU A 115 17.97 16.31 15.58
N ASP A 116 17.74 17.29 14.72
CA ASP A 116 18.55 18.52 14.64
C ASP A 116 18.50 19.31 15.95
N SER A 117 17.30 19.46 16.53
CA SER A 117 17.13 20.13 17.83
C SER A 117 17.85 19.38 18.96
N ARG A 118 17.76 18.04 18.98
CA ARG A 118 18.44 17.21 19.98
C ARG A 118 19.95 17.29 19.86
N LEU A 119 20.48 17.20 18.64
CA LEU A 119 21.90 17.28 18.39
C LEU A 119 22.46 18.66 18.76
N SER A 120 21.75 19.72 18.36
CA SER A 120 22.11 21.10 18.72
C SER A 120 22.11 21.31 20.23
N GLY A 121 21.10 20.81 20.95
CA GLY A 121 21.04 20.86 22.41
C GLY A 121 22.19 20.10 23.08
N ALA A 122 22.49 18.89 22.61
CA ALA A 122 23.60 18.08 23.14
C ALA A 122 24.97 18.76 22.93
N ILE A 123 25.18 19.40 21.77
CA ILE A 123 26.40 20.16 21.47
C ILE A 123 26.52 21.36 22.42
N GLN A 124 25.44 22.10 22.66
CA GLN A 124 25.46 23.23 23.60
C GLN A 124 25.76 22.78 25.04
N GLU A 125 25.18 21.66 25.48
CA GLU A 125 25.47 21.10 26.80
C GLU A 125 26.95 20.69 26.93
N LEU A 126 27.48 20.00 25.93
CA LEU A 126 28.90 19.61 25.91
C LEU A 126 29.83 20.82 25.92
N ASN A 127 29.53 21.86 25.14
CA ASN A 127 30.31 23.09 25.14
C ASN A 127 30.29 23.78 26.51
N THR A 128 29.12 23.81 27.17
CA THR A 128 28.99 24.37 28.53
C THR A 128 29.83 23.58 29.53
N ARG A 129 29.80 22.25 29.46
CA ARG A 129 30.60 21.37 30.33
C ARG A 129 32.09 21.52 30.07
N LEU A 130 32.49 21.65 28.81
CA LEU A 130 33.89 21.85 28.43
C LEU A 130 34.42 23.16 29.01
N PHE A 131 33.69 24.27 28.83
CA PHE A 131 34.06 25.57 29.40
C PHE A 131 34.18 25.54 30.93
N ALA A 132 33.27 24.83 31.61
CA ALA A 132 33.35 24.64 33.06
C ALA A 132 34.59 23.82 33.47
N VAL A 133 35.00 22.84 32.67
CA VAL A 133 36.24 22.07 32.92
C VAL A 133 37.47 22.93 32.68
N GLU A 134 37.51 23.72 31.61
CA GLU A 134 38.60 24.67 31.32
C GLU A 134 38.79 25.66 32.48
N THR A 135 37.69 26.27 32.95
CA THR A 135 37.74 27.19 34.10
C THR A 135 38.29 26.53 35.37
N ARG A 136 37.91 25.26 35.63
CA ARG A 136 38.43 24.52 36.78
C ARG A 136 39.90 24.17 36.62
N LEU A 137 40.34 23.87 35.40
CA LEU A 137 41.75 23.60 35.11
C LEU A 137 42.60 24.84 35.36
N ASP A 138 42.17 26.01 34.89
CA ASP A 138 42.86 27.28 35.14
C ASP A 138 43.01 27.57 36.65
N ALA A 139 41.96 27.29 37.44
CA ALA A 139 42.02 27.42 38.89
C ALA A 139 43.03 26.47 39.53
N VAL A 140 43.05 25.19 39.11
CA VAL A 140 44.03 24.21 39.60
C VAL A 140 45.45 24.59 39.21
N GLU A 141 45.68 25.10 38.00
CA GLU A 141 47.00 25.56 37.57
C GLU A 141 47.51 26.71 38.45
N LYS A 142 46.62 27.64 38.81
CA LYS A 142 46.94 28.73 39.74
C LYS A 142 47.30 28.21 41.12
N ASP A 143 46.47 27.33 41.70
CA ASP A 143 46.71 26.75 43.04
C ASP A 143 48.05 25.99 43.09
N ILE A 144 48.38 25.25 42.03
CA ILE A 144 49.69 24.57 41.90
C ILE A 144 50.84 25.59 41.88
N GLY A 145 50.65 26.72 41.18
CA GLY A 145 51.60 27.82 41.14
C GLY A 145 51.88 28.41 42.53
N GLU A 146 50.82 28.67 43.31
CA GLU A 146 50.89 29.18 44.68
C GLU A 146 51.56 28.17 45.62
N LEU A 147 51.15 26.89 45.58
CA LEU A 147 51.75 25.83 46.38
C LEU A 147 53.25 25.67 46.11
N LYS A 148 53.68 25.83 44.84
CA LYS A 148 55.09 25.78 44.46
C LYS A 148 55.88 26.96 45.05
N ALA A 149 55.27 28.14 45.19
CA ALA A 149 55.89 29.28 45.84
C ALA A 149 56.03 29.03 47.35
N ASP A 150 54.96 28.56 48.01
CA ASP A 150 54.96 28.23 49.43
C ASP A 150 56.02 27.17 49.77
N VAL A 151 56.14 26.12 48.97
CA VAL A 151 57.17 25.08 49.14
C VAL A 151 58.59 25.66 49.03
N LYS A 152 58.83 26.62 48.12
CA LYS A 152 60.13 27.30 48.04
C LYS A 152 60.41 28.13 49.28
N GLN A 153 59.42 28.86 49.78
CA GLN A 153 59.54 29.67 50.99
C GLN A 153 59.83 28.78 52.20
N LEU A 154 59.06 27.70 52.39
CA LEU A 154 59.27 26.76 53.49
C LEU A 154 60.69 26.15 53.45
N LYS A 155 61.21 25.84 52.27
CA LYS A 155 62.59 25.35 52.12
C LYS A 155 63.62 26.39 52.54
N ALA A 156 63.39 27.68 52.27
CA ALA A 156 64.24 28.77 52.73
C ALA A 156 64.17 28.93 54.25
N ASP A 157 62.97 28.95 54.83
CA ASP A 157 62.74 29.07 56.27
C ASP A 157 63.40 27.93 57.05
N VAL A 158 63.24 26.69 56.58
CA VAL A 158 63.90 25.51 57.17
C VAL A 158 65.43 25.62 57.10
N SER A 159 65.98 26.19 56.03
CA SER A 159 67.42 26.40 55.88
C SER A 159 67.96 27.48 56.83
N ALA A 160 67.19 28.55 57.03
CA ALA A 160 67.48 29.59 58.02
C ALA A 160 67.45 29.01 59.45
N LEU A 161 66.38 28.29 59.81
CA LEU A 161 66.25 27.65 61.13
C LEU A 161 67.39 26.67 61.43
N LYS A 162 67.83 25.90 60.43
CA LYS A 162 69.00 25.01 60.58
C LYS A 162 70.28 25.79 60.85
N THR A 163 70.40 27.00 60.31
CA THR A 163 71.54 27.90 60.55
C THR A 163 71.47 28.50 61.95
N ASP A 164 70.31 29.01 62.36
CA ASP A 164 70.08 29.54 63.71
C ASP A 164 70.36 28.48 64.77
N MET A 165 69.90 27.25 64.57
CA MET A 165 70.19 26.13 65.47
C MET A 165 71.69 25.83 65.60
N ARG A 166 72.47 25.99 64.51
CA ARG A 166 73.94 25.87 64.58
C ARG A 166 74.56 27.00 65.40
N TRP A 167 74.07 28.23 65.24
CA TRP A 167 74.52 29.37 66.04
C TRP A 167 74.20 29.19 67.52
N ILE A 168 72.97 28.78 67.85
CA ILE A 168 72.55 28.50 69.23
C ILE A 168 73.43 27.41 69.85
N LYS A 169 73.65 26.29 69.16
CA LYS A 169 74.53 25.21 69.66
C LYS A 169 75.96 25.71 69.92
N ARG A 170 76.52 26.54 69.04
CA ARG A 170 77.84 27.15 69.23
C ARG A 170 77.86 28.08 70.44
N LEU A 171 76.85 28.94 70.57
CA LEU A 171 76.72 29.86 71.70
C LEU A 171 76.64 29.10 73.03
N LEU A 172 75.80 28.06 73.10
CA LEU A 172 75.67 27.21 74.29
C LEU A 172 76.99 26.52 74.66
N MET A 173 77.76 26.04 73.68
CA MET A 173 79.09 25.47 73.95
C MET A 173 80.05 26.50 74.54
N VAL A 174 80.07 27.73 74.01
CA VAL A 174 80.92 28.82 74.55
C VAL A 174 80.47 29.22 75.96
N MET A 175 79.17 29.28 76.22
CA MET A 175 78.64 29.57 77.55
C MET A 175 78.99 28.45 78.54
N ALA A 176 78.84 27.19 78.14
CA ALA A 176 79.20 26.05 78.98
C ALA A 176 80.70 26.04 79.32
N THR A 177 81.59 26.27 78.35
CA THR A 177 83.04 26.32 78.61
C THR A 177 83.43 27.50 79.48
N THR A 178 82.86 28.68 79.26
CA THR A 178 83.14 29.86 80.09
C THR A 178 82.63 29.69 81.53
N MET A 179 81.44 29.09 81.73
CA MET A 179 80.94 28.73 83.06
C MET A 179 81.85 27.73 83.78
N VAL A 180 82.33 26.70 83.08
CA VAL A 180 83.28 25.72 83.66
C VAL A 180 84.59 26.41 84.07
N ILE A 181 85.15 27.27 83.21
CA ILE A 181 86.38 28.03 83.55
C ILE A 181 86.15 28.93 84.76
N ALA A 182 85.02 29.64 84.82
CA ALA A 182 84.68 30.51 85.95
C ALA A 182 84.50 29.71 87.26
N ALA A 183 83.82 28.58 87.21
CA ALA A 183 83.63 27.69 88.37
C ALA A 183 84.96 27.12 88.87
N VAL A 184 85.84 26.65 87.96
CA VAL A 184 87.19 26.19 88.30
C VAL A 184 87.99 27.33 88.95
N LYS A 185 88.01 28.53 88.35
CA LYS A 185 88.72 29.69 88.91
C LYS A 185 88.24 30.05 90.32
N TYR A 186 86.94 29.94 90.58
CA TYR A 186 86.33 30.18 91.88
C TYR A 186 86.73 29.15 92.95
N ILE A 187 86.89 27.87 92.58
CA ILE A 187 87.28 26.80 93.51
C ILE A 187 88.77 26.89 93.89
N PHE A 188 89.64 27.38 92.99
CA PHE A 188 91.09 27.41 93.18
C PHE A 188 91.69 28.80 93.56
N SER A 189 90.86 29.82 93.80
CA SER A 189 91.27 31.12 94.39
C SER A 189 90.88 31.18 95.86
#